data_AF-A0A430S0H3-F1
#
_entry.id   AF-A0A430S0H3-F1
#
_cell.length_a   1.000
_cell.length_b   1.000
_cell.length_c   1.000
_cell.angle_alpha   90.00
_cell.angle_beta   90.00
_cell.angle_gamma   90.00
#
_symmetry.space_group_name_H-M   'P 1'
#
loop_
_entity.id
_entity.type
_entity.pdbx_description
1 polymer ?
#
loop_
_entity_poly.entity_id
_entity_poly.type
_entity_poly.pdbx_seq_one_letter_code
_entity_poly.pdbx_strand_id
1 'polypeptide(L)'
;MEARAFVEVDLEALEGNYRLLKARARGEVIPVLKADAYGHGALPIARFLESRGVSRFAVATLAEGRALREGGVRGEVLLLGSLHPLEAEEALRLGLVPTLSTLEAARALAQRAHALGLIPRAHLEVDTGMNREGFPWEEALPALKAVEALGVRVEGIYSHLATAGEDAAFVELQRARFLQVRRALGEGHFYHLENSLGLLLHGGENVRVGLALYGLIPGFGLRPALRILARPTLVKRLRPGDRVGYG
;
A
#
# COMPACT_ATOMS: atom_id res chain seq x y z
N MET A 1 16.33 -12.28 24.14
CA MET A 1 16.58 -12.37 22.69
C MET A 1 18.00 -12.88 22.44
N GLU A 2 18.14 -14.16 22.09
CA GLU A 2 19.42 -14.90 22.01
C GLU A 2 20.07 -14.94 20.60
N ALA A 3 19.64 -14.09 19.65
CA ALA A 3 20.18 -14.11 18.28
C ALA A 3 21.53 -13.36 18.14
N ARG A 4 22.47 -13.86 17.35
CA ARG A 4 23.77 -13.18 17.09
C ARG A 4 23.67 -11.97 16.15
N ALA A 5 22.66 -11.95 15.29
CA ALA A 5 22.26 -10.83 14.45
C ALA A 5 20.73 -10.73 14.47
N PHE A 6 20.20 -9.52 14.55
CA PHE A 6 18.77 -9.28 14.64
C PHE A 6 18.39 -7.91 14.07
N VAL A 7 17.13 -7.80 13.69
CA VAL A 7 16.49 -6.55 13.29
C VAL A 7 15.65 -6.06 14.46
N GLU A 8 15.83 -4.80 14.84
CA GLU A 8 15.00 -4.13 15.83
C GLU A 8 14.11 -3.10 15.12
N VAL A 9 12.82 -3.12 15.45
CA VAL A 9 11.82 -2.21 14.89
C VAL A 9 11.25 -1.34 16.01
N ASP A 10 11.49 -0.04 15.91
CA ASP A 10 11.03 0.99 16.83
C ASP A 10 9.58 1.39 16.49
N LEU A 11 8.62 0.81 17.21
CA LEU A 11 7.20 1.10 17.04
C LEU A 11 6.82 2.52 17.49
N GLU A 12 7.60 3.16 18.38
CA GLU A 12 7.36 4.55 18.77
C GLU A 12 7.78 5.51 17.64
N ALA A 13 8.90 5.24 16.97
CA ALA A 13 9.28 5.96 15.75
C ALA A 13 8.22 5.80 14.66
N LEU A 14 7.72 4.57 14.46
CA LEU A 14 6.66 4.29 13.49
C LEU A 14 5.35 5.03 13.83
N GLU A 15 4.95 5.05 15.10
CA GLU A 15 3.77 5.81 15.55
C GLU A 15 3.96 7.32 15.38
N GLY A 16 5.14 7.85 15.70
CA GLY A 16 5.49 9.25 15.48
C GLY A 16 5.41 9.64 14.01
N ASN A 17 5.97 8.81 13.12
CA ASN A 17 5.87 9.00 11.68
C ASN A 17 4.42 8.97 11.20
N TYR A 18 3.63 7.98 11.65
CA TYR A 18 2.22 7.88 11.29
C TYR A 18 1.44 9.14 11.69
N ARG A 19 1.64 9.65 12.91
CA ARG A 19 0.99 10.88 13.40
C ARG A 19 1.38 12.10 12.57
N LEU A 20 2.65 12.24 12.21
CA LEU A 20 3.13 13.33 11.33
C LEU A 20 2.45 13.28 9.96
N LEU A 21 2.38 12.08 9.36
CA LEU A 21 1.74 11.88 8.06
C LEU A 21 0.23 12.15 8.14
N LYS A 22 -0.42 11.71 9.23
CA LYS A 22 -1.84 11.96 9.48
C LYS A 22 -2.15 13.44 9.66
N ALA A 23 -1.28 14.20 10.31
CA ALA A 23 -1.44 15.66 10.44
C ALA A 23 -1.28 16.40 9.10
N ARG A 24 -0.60 15.80 8.11
CA ARG A 24 -0.39 16.39 6.78
C ARG A 24 -1.48 16.02 5.76
N ALA A 25 -2.13 14.87 5.94
CA ALA A 25 -3.22 14.44 5.08
C ALA A 25 -4.54 15.11 5.50
N ARG A 26 -5.41 15.44 4.54
CA ARG A 26 -6.76 15.97 4.83
C ARG A 26 -7.76 14.87 5.17
N GLY A 27 -7.50 13.65 4.72
CA GLY A 27 -8.36 12.48 4.89
C GLY A 27 -7.62 11.32 5.56
N GLU A 28 -7.87 10.12 5.08
CA GLU A 28 -7.33 8.89 5.65
C GLU A 28 -5.89 8.60 5.18
N VAL A 29 -5.06 8.10 6.09
CA VAL A 29 -3.70 7.63 5.78
C VAL A 29 -3.72 6.11 5.87
N ILE A 30 -3.50 5.46 4.72
CA ILE A 30 -3.46 4.00 4.59
C ILE A 30 -2.00 3.53 4.65
N PRO A 31 -1.58 2.81 5.71
CA PRO A 31 -0.29 2.17 5.77
C PRO A 31 -0.15 1.09 4.69
N VAL A 32 0.92 1.15 3.91
CA VAL A 32 1.27 0.14 2.92
C VAL A 32 2.28 -0.83 3.56
N LEU A 33 1.83 -2.08 3.75
CA LEU A 33 2.55 -3.16 4.45
C LEU A 33 3.09 -4.24 3.52
N LYS A 34 3.19 -3.94 2.21
CA LYS A 34 3.77 -4.86 1.22
C LYS A 34 5.24 -5.19 1.51
N ALA A 35 5.72 -6.30 0.94
CA ALA A 35 7.06 -6.83 1.12
C ALA A 35 7.43 -6.96 2.61
N ASP A 36 6.52 -7.58 3.39
CA ASP A 36 6.65 -7.71 4.85
C ASP A 36 6.87 -6.37 5.55
N ALA A 37 6.03 -5.38 5.24
CA ALA A 37 6.20 -3.99 5.67
C ALA A 37 7.59 -3.45 5.35
N TYR A 38 8.02 -3.62 4.09
CA TYR A 38 9.36 -3.21 3.63
C TYR A 38 10.48 -3.82 4.50
N GLY A 39 10.32 -5.08 4.91
CA GLY A 39 11.25 -5.82 5.77
C GLY A 39 11.17 -5.51 7.28
N HIS A 40 10.14 -4.77 7.72
CA HIS A 40 9.95 -4.41 9.14
C HIS A 40 9.02 -5.37 9.89
N GLY A 41 8.42 -6.36 9.21
CA GLY A 41 7.44 -7.27 9.80
C GLY A 41 6.02 -6.73 9.70
N ALA A 42 5.28 -7.18 8.69
CA ALA A 42 3.93 -6.68 8.39
C ALA A 42 2.93 -6.97 9.50
N LEU A 43 2.89 -8.21 10.01
CA LEU A 43 1.92 -8.60 11.02
C LEU A 43 2.06 -7.84 12.36
N PRO A 44 3.24 -7.74 12.98
CA PRO A 44 3.37 -6.98 14.23
C PRO A 44 3.03 -5.49 14.04
N ILE A 45 3.41 -4.89 12.91
CA ILE A 45 3.08 -3.50 12.59
C ILE A 45 1.59 -3.31 12.36
N ALA A 46 0.93 -4.20 11.61
CA ALA A 46 -0.51 -4.16 11.38
C ALA A 46 -1.29 -4.20 12.70
N ARG A 47 -0.96 -5.16 13.58
CA ARG A 47 -1.59 -5.29 14.91
C ARG A 47 -1.36 -4.06 15.77
N PHE A 48 -0.14 -3.54 15.78
CA PHE A 48 0.20 -2.33 16.52
C PHE A 48 -0.63 -1.14 16.04
N LEU A 49 -0.64 -0.86 14.73
CA LEU A 49 -1.42 0.24 14.16
C LEU A 49 -2.94 0.06 14.33
N GLU A 50 -3.44 -1.18 14.20
CA GLU A 50 -4.85 -1.49 14.46
C GLU A 50 -5.23 -1.19 15.92
N SER A 51 -4.36 -1.50 16.89
CA SER A 51 -4.56 -1.13 18.29
C SER A 51 -4.55 0.39 18.55
N ARG A 52 -4.04 1.18 17.59
CA ARG A 52 -4.08 2.65 17.59
C ARG A 52 -5.23 3.22 16.77
N GLY A 53 -6.15 2.38 16.31
CA GLY A 53 -7.36 2.79 15.58
C GLY A 53 -7.20 2.88 14.07
N VAL A 54 -6.11 2.38 13.49
CA VAL A 54 -5.98 2.28 12.03
C VAL A 54 -6.88 1.15 11.52
N SER A 55 -7.82 1.51 10.65
CA SER A 55 -8.85 0.58 10.15
C SER A 55 -8.61 0.05 8.74
N ARG A 56 -7.64 0.59 8.00
CA ARG A 56 -7.34 0.18 6.63
C ARG A 56 -5.83 0.04 6.41
N PHE A 57 -5.44 -1.05 5.77
CA PHE A 57 -4.08 -1.37 5.37
C PHE A 57 -4.04 -1.69 3.88
N ALA A 58 -2.86 -1.59 3.27
CA ALA A 58 -2.67 -2.00 1.88
C ALA A 58 -1.49 -2.96 1.74
N VAL A 59 -1.65 -4.00 0.93
CA VAL A 59 -0.63 -5.01 0.59
C VAL A 59 -0.53 -5.13 -0.93
N ALA A 60 0.52 -5.78 -1.45
CA ALA A 60 0.70 -5.96 -2.89
C ALA A 60 0.17 -7.30 -3.39
N THR A 61 0.23 -8.35 -2.57
CA THR A 61 -0.11 -9.72 -3.01
C THR A 61 -1.14 -10.40 -2.12
N LEU A 62 -1.80 -11.42 -2.68
CA LEU A 62 -2.76 -12.26 -1.97
C LEU A 62 -2.12 -12.97 -0.76
N ALA A 63 -0.88 -13.44 -0.91
CA ALA A 63 -0.13 -14.10 0.16
C ALA A 63 0.13 -13.15 1.36
N GLU A 64 0.43 -11.88 1.09
CA GLU A 64 0.56 -10.87 2.15
C GLU A 64 -0.78 -10.60 2.85
N GLY A 65 -1.86 -10.47 2.09
CA GLY A 65 -3.22 -10.29 2.64
C GLY A 65 -3.65 -11.48 3.51
N ARG A 66 -3.39 -12.70 3.04
CA ARG A 66 -3.59 -13.95 3.78
C ARG A 66 -2.83 -13.95 5.10
N ALA A 67 -1.54 -13.61 5.08
CA ALA A 67 -0.72 -13.58 6.29
C ALA A 67 -1.28 -12.61 7.34
N LEU A 68 -1.80 -11.45 6.93
CA LEU A 68 -2.47 -10.53 7.85
C LEU A 68 -3.77 -11.11 8.43
N ARG A 69 -4.59 -11.76 7.60
CA ARG A 69 -5.87 -12.35 8.01
C ARG A 69 -5.69 -13.54 8.95
N GLU A 70 -4.80 -14.47 8.62
CA GLU A 70 -4.43 -15.60 9.49
C GLU A 70 -3.76 -15.09 10.79
N GLY A 71 -3.08 -13.95 10.70
CA GLY A 71 -2.58 -13.20 11.84
C GLY A 71 -3.63 -12.40 12.63
N GLY A 72 -4.92 -12.51 12.31
CA GLY A 72 -6.01 -11.90 13.08
C GLY A 72 -6.19 -10.40 12.89
N VAL A 73 -5.63 -9.80 11.84
CA VAL A 73 -5.94 -8.41 11.45
C VAL A 73 -7.37 -8.35 10.95
N ARG A 74 -8.19 -7.46 11.53
CA ARG A 74 -9.63 -7.33 11.26
C ARG A 74 -9.98 -6.11 10.42
N GLY A 75 -9.11 -5.09 10.39
CA GLY A 75 -9.25 -3.93 9.53
C GLY A 75 -9.34 -4.30 8.05
N GLU A 76 -9.77 -3.36 7.22
CA GLU A 76 -9.79 -3.54 5.77
C GLU A 76 -8.37 -3.73 5.23
N VAL A 77 -8.21 -4.68 4.30
CA VAL A 77 -6.93 -4.93 3.63
C VAL A 77 -7.16 -4.77 2.13
N LEU A 78 -6.67 -3.67 1.59
CA LEU A 78 -6.66 -3.35 0.16
C LEU A 78 -5.51 -4.10 -0.51
N LEU A 79 -5.83 -4.92 -1.51
CA LEU A 79 -4.85 -5.57 -2.37
C LEU A 79 -4.55 -4.64 -3.56
N LEU A 80 -3.37 -4.02 -3.55
CA LEU A 80 -2.97 -3.02 -4.55
C LEU A 80 -2.59 -3.61 -5.90
N GLY A 81 -2.08 -4.84 -5.93
CA GLY A 81 -1.83 -5.51 -7.19
C GLY A 81 -3.15 -5.76 -7.91
N SER A 82 -3.18 -5.50 -9.23
CA SER A 82 -4.32 -5.84 -10.08
C SER A 82 -4.71 -7.31 -9.86
N LEU A 83 -5.95 -7.54 -9.45
CA LEU A 83 -6.47 -8.88 -9.16
C LEU A 83 -6.33 -9.79 -10.38
N HIS A 84 -5.65 -10.92 -10.22
CA HIS A 84 -5.67 -11.96 -11.25
C HIS A 84 -6.99 -12.76 -11.16
N PRO A 85 -7.64 -13.12 -12.29
CA PRO A 85 -8.92 -13.86 -12.26
C PRO A 85 -8.91 -15.14 -11.42
N LEU A 86 -7.78 -15.86 -11.39
CA LEU A 86 -7.60 -17.08 -10.60
C LEU A 86 -7.59 -16.83 -9.07
N GLU A 87 -7.31 -15.61 -8.63
CA GLU A 87 -7.19 -15.25 -7.22
C GLU A 87 -8.52 -14.76 -6.62
N ALA A 88 -9.54 -14.54 -7.46
CA ALA A 88 -10.80 -13.91 -7.07
C ALA A 88 -11.52 -14.62 -5.90
N GLU A 89 -11.63 -15.94 -5.95
CA GLU A 89 -12.31 -16.72 -4.91
C GLU A 89 -11.58 -16.66 -3.57
N GLU A 90 -10.25 -16.70 -3.60
CA GLU A 90 -9.43 -16.61 -2.38
C GLU A 90 -9.47 -15.20 -1.78
N ALA A 91 -9.37 -14.15 -2.61
CA ALA A 91 -9.50 -12.77 -2.15
C ALA A 91 -10.84 -12.52 -1.42
N LEU A 92 -11.93 -13.09 -1.95
CA LEU A 92 -13.26 -13.03 -1.35
C LEU A 92 -13.32 -13.78 -0.01
N ARG A 93 -12.83 -15.03 0.05
CA ARG A 93 -12.82 -15.82 1.30
C ARG A 93 -11.98 -15.19 2.41
N LEU A 94 -10.89 -14.52 2.04
CA LEU A 94 -10.04 -13.78 2.97
C LEU A 94 -10.63 -12.42 3.36
N GLY A 95 -11.74 -11.99 2.76
CA GLY A 95 -12.33 -10.67 3.01
C GLY A 95 -11.37 -9.53 2.68
N LEU A 96 -10.59 -9.67 1.61
CA LEU A 96 -9.74 -8.61 1.07
C LEU A 96 -10.58 -7.72 0.14
N VAL A 97 -10.12 -6.47 -0.06
CA VAL A 97 -10.68 -5.56 -1.06
C VAL A 97 -9.70 -5.51 -2.23
N PRO A 98 -9.98 -6.19 -3.36
CA PRO A 98 -9.11 -6.18 -4.53
C PRO A 98 -9.13 -4.87 -5.31
N THR A 99 -8.01 -4.57 -5.97
CA THR A 99 -7.94 -3.62 -7.08
C THR A 99 -8.39 -4.27 -8.38
N LEU A 100 -9.23 -3.57 -9.14
CA LEU A 100 -9.63 -3.93 -10.49
C LEU A 100 -9.01 -2.97 -11.50
N SER A 101 -8.26 -3.56 -12.43
CA SER A 101 -7.64 -2.86 -13.57
C SER A 101 -8.11 -3.40 -14.93
N THR A 102 -8.90 -4.49 -14.93
CA THR A 102 -9.46 -5.10 -16.14
C THR A 102 -10.89 -5.59 -15.91
N LEU A 103 -11.69 -5.62 -16.98
CA LEU A 103 -13.04 -6.20 -16.93
C LEU A 103 -13.03 -7.71 -16.75
N GLU A 104 -11.95 -8.39 -17.14
CA GLU A 104 -11.78 -9.82 -16.93
C GLU A 104 -11.72 -10.16 -15.44
N ALA A 105 -10.89 -9.43 -14.68
CA ALA A 105 -10.80 -9.57 -13.23
C ALA A 105 -12.14 -9.23 -12.56
N ALA A 106 -12.83 -8.19 -13.03
CA ALA A 106 -14.14 -7.80 -12.50
C ALA A 106 -15.20 -8.91 -12.70
N ARG A 107 -15.25 -9.52 -13.89
CA ARG A 107 -16.16 -10.64 -14.19
C ARG A 107 -15.86 -11.86 -13.32
N ALA A 108 -14.58 -12.21 -13.17
CA ALA A 108 -14.17 -13.32 -12.31
C ALA A 108 -14.57 -13.08 -10.86
N LEU A 109 -14.32 -11.88 -10.33
CA LEU A 109 -14.71 -11.48 -8.98
C LEU A 109 -16.23 -11.56 -8.78
N ALA A 110 -17.01 -11.01 -9.71
CA ALA A 110 -18.48 -11.05 -9.67
C ALA A 110 -19.02 -12.49 -9.69
N GLN A 111 -18.54 -13.34 -10.60
CA GLN A 111 -18.97 -14.73 -10.71
C GLN A 111 -18.66 -15.53 -9.45
N ARG A 112 -17.46 -15.38 -8.89
CA ARG A 112 -17.06 -16.07 -7.66
C ARG A 112 -17.82 -15.56 -6.44
N ALA A 113 -18.06 -14.26 -6.35
CA ALA A 113 -18.86 -13.70 -5.27
C ALA A 113 -20.31 -14.18 -5.31
N HIS A 114 -20.92 -14.22 -6.51
CA HIS A 114 -22.26 -14.76 -6.69
C HIS A 114 -22.34 -16.23 -6.24
N ALA A 115 -21.37 -17.07 -6.62
CA ALA A 115 -21.29 -18.47 -6.19
C ALA A 115 -21.12 -18.63 -4.67
N LEU A 116 -20.54 -17.63 -3.98
CA LEU A 116 -20.36 -17.60 -2.53
C LEU A 116 -21.50 -16.88 -1.79
N GLY A 117 -22.50 -16.33 -2.50
CA GLY A 117 -23.56 -15.51 -1.90
C GLY A 117 -23.07 -14.17 -1.31
N LEU A 118 -21.99 -13.62 -1.86
CA LEU A 118 -21.36 -12.38 -1.41
C LEU A 118 -21.63 -11.23 -2.39
N ILE A 119 -21.60 -10.00 -1.88
CA ILE A 119 -21.48 -8.78 -2.71
C ILE A 119 -19.99 -8.42 -2.77
N PRO A 120 -19.33 -8.55 -3.93
CA PRO A 120 -17.91 -8.24 -4.03
C PRO A 120 -17.67 -6.74 -3.89
N ARG A 121 -16.68 -6.38 -3.09
CA ARG A 121 -16.20 -5.00 -2.91
C ARG A 121 -14.87 -4.86 -3.62
N ALA A 122 -14.60 -3.71 -4.23
CA ALA A 122 -13.35 -3.48 -4.94
C ALA A 122 -12.98 -1.99 -4.97
N HIS A 123 -11.71 -1.72 -5.25
CA HIS A 123 -11.26 -0.41 -5.72
C HIS A 123 -10.97 -0.48 -7.22
N LEU A 124 -11.27 0.59 -7.96
CA LEU A 124 -10.88 0.74 -9.37
C LEU A 124 -9.56 1.50 -9.45
N GLU A 125 -8.55 0.92 -10.11
CA GLU A 125 -7.34 1.67 -10.45
C GLU A 125 -7.48 2.27 -11.85
N VAL A 126 -7.14 3.55 -11.97
CA VAL A 126 -7.07 4.27 -13.24
C VAL A 126 -5.64 4.72 -13.47
N ASP A 127 -5.15 4.54 -14.68
CA ASP A 127 -3.80 4.92 -15.05
C ASP A 127 -3.79 6.36 -15.56
N THR A 128 -3.20 7.26 -14.77
CA THR A 128 -3.04 8.68 -15.11
C THR A 128 -1.68 9.01 -15.74
N GLY A 129 -0.83 8.00 -15.94
CA GLY A 129 0.48 8.15 -16.59
C GLY A 129 1.60 7.27 -16.02
N MET A 130 1.34 6.42 -15.02
CA MET A 130 2.38 5.51 -14.52
C MET A 130 2.62 4.35 -15.50
N ASN A 131 1.64 4.00 -16.33
CA ASN A 131 1.72 2.95 -17.35
C ASN A 131 2.12 1.59 -16.77
N ARG A 132 1.59 1.25 -15.59
CA ARG A 132 1.84 -0.04 -14.94
C ARG A 132 0.56 -0.88 -14.87
N GLU A 133 -0.47 -0.31 -14.26
CA GLU A 133 -1.74 -0.96 -13.97
C GLU A 133 -2.85 0.10 -13.99
N GLY A 134 -4.09 -0.36 -14.22
CA GLY A 134 -5.29 0.46 -14.20
C GLY A 134 -5.94 0.59 -15.57
N PHE A 135 -7.22 0.95 -15.56
CA PHE A 135 -7.91 1.37 -16.78
C PHE A 135 -7.34 2.71 -17.26
N PRO A 136 -7.23 2.97 -18.58
CA PRO A 136 -6.93 4.31 -19.07
C PRO A 136 -7.84 5.35 -18.41
N TRP A 137 -7.27 6.44 -17.90
CA TRP A 137 -8.05 7.42 -17.12
C TRP A 137 -9.21 8.03 -17.94
N GLU A 138 -9.08 8.11 -19.27
CA GLU A 138 -10.14 8.52 -20.19
C GLU A 138 -11.34 7.55 -20.20
N GLU A 139 -11.09 6.27 -19.87
CA GLU A 139 -12.08 5.19 -19.83
C GLU A 139 -12.64 4.93 -18.42
N ALA A 140 -12.31 5.77 -17.44
CA ALA A 140 -12.70 5.54 -16.04
C ALA A 140 -14.22 5.41 -15.85
N LEU A 141 -15.02 6.27 -16.49
CA LEU A 141 -16.49 6.23 -16.40
C LEU A 141 -17.11 4.98 -17.04
N PRO A 142 -16.80 4.63 -18.32
CA PRO A 142 -17.31 3.39 -18.89
C PRO A 142 -16.81 2.14 -18.13
N ALA A 143 -15.56 2.15 -17.64
CA ALA A 143 -15.03 1.06 -16.82
C ALA A 143 -15.82 0.90 -15.51
N LEU A 144 -16.04 1.98 -14.76
CA LEU A 144 -16.84 1.96 -13.53
C LEU A 144 -18.24 1.38 -13.79
N LYS A 145 -18.95 1.90 -14.80
CA LYS A 145 -20.29 1.42 -15.16
C LYS A 145 -20.31 -0.06 -15.51
N ALA A 146 -19.31 -0.52 -16.27
CA ALA A 146 -19.21 -1.93 -16.65
C ALA A 146 -18.91 -2.83 -15.45
N VAL A 147 -18.08 -2.38 -14.50
CA VAL A 147 -17.78 -3.11 -13.26
C VAL A 147 -19.01 -3.18 -12.35
N GLU A 148 -19.71 -2.07 -12.14
CA GLU A 148 -20.91 -2.02 -11.30
C GLU A 148 -22.08 -2.79 -11.91
N ALA A 149 -22.21 -2.82 -13.23
CA ALA A 149 -23.22 -3.63 -13.92
C ALA A 149 -23.04 -5.14 -13.70
N LEU A 150 -21.85 -5.59 -13.29
CA LEU A 150 -21.58 -6.98 -12.88
C LEU A 150 -21.99 -7.26 -11.43
N GLY A 151 -22.47 -6.25 -10.69
CA GLY A 151 -22.82 -6.36 -9.28
C GLY A 151 -21.65 -6.15 -8.31
N VAL A 152 -20.50 -5.65 -8.80
CA VAL A 152 -19.37 -5.28 -7.95
C VAL A 152 -19.61 -3.91 -7.33
N ARG A 153 -19.47 -3.81 -6.00
CA ARG A 153 -19.50 -2.54 -5.27
C ARG A 153 -18.13 -1.88 -5.33
N VAL A 154 -18.00 -0.82 -6.13
CA VAL A 154 -16.74 -0.05 -6.21
C VAL A 154 -16.71 0.99 -5.08
N GLU A 155 -15.90 0.75 -4.06
CA GLU A 155 -15.82 1.57 -2.86
C GLU A 155 -14.79 2.71 -2.99
N GLY A 156 -13.76 2.51 -3.81
CA GLY A 156 -12.70 3.48 -4.00
C GLY A 156 -12.19 3.56 -5.44
N ILE A 157 -11.64 4.72 -5.79
CA ILE A 157 -11.02 5.00 -7.08
C ILE A 157 -9.63 5.55 -6.82
N TYR A 158 -8.61 5.04 -7.49
CA TYR A 158 -7.26 5.54 -7.28
C TYR A 158 -6.36 5.51 -8.51
N SER A 159 -5.30 6.30 -8.43
CA SER A 159 -4.15 6.21 -9.34
C SER A 159 -2.85 6.30 -8.53
N HIS A 160 -1.69 6.19 -9.18
CA HIS A 160 -0.39 6.27 -8.53
C HIS A 160 0.51 7.30 -9.21
N LEU A 161 1.10 8.19 -8.42
CA LEU A 161 2.11 9.15 -8.92
C LEU A 161 3.42 8.42 -9.22
N ALA A 162 3.93 8.56 -10.44
CA ALA A 162 5.15 7.88 -10.88
C ALA A 162 6.42 8.53 -10.32
N THR A 163 6.53 9.86 -10.40
CA THR A 163 7.76 10.63 -10.15
C THR A 163 7.54 11.76 -9.14
N ALA A 164 6.87 11.46 -8.03
CA ALA A 164 6.38 12.46 -7.06
C ALA A 164 7.44 13.46 -6.54
N GLY A 165 8.73 13.08 -6.52
CA GLY A 165 9.84 13.93 -6.07
C GLY A 165 10.84 14.34 -7.17
N GLU A 166 10.59 13.99 -8.43
CA GLU A 166 11.56 14.19 -9.51
C GLU A 166 11.05 15.12 -10.62
N ASP A 167 9.78 15.01 -11.00
CA ASP A 167 9.19 15.79 -12.09
C ASP A 167 7.87 16.42 -11.64
N ALA A 168 7.95 17.68 -11.19
CA ALA A 168 6.79 18.42 -10.73
C ALA A 168 5.74 18.65 -11.84
N ALA A 169 6.17 18.85 -13.09
CA ALA A 169 5.23 19.07 -14.20
C ALA A 169 4.42 17.80 -14.49
N PHE A 170 5.08 16.63 -14.44
CA PHE A 170 4.39 15.36 -14.62
C PHE A 170 3.46 15.03 -13.46
N VAL A 171 3.83 15.35 -12.21
CA VAL A 171 2.93 15.22 -11.06
C VAL A 171 1.66 16.04 -11.24
N GLU A 172 1.79 17.30 -11.65
CA GLU A 172 0.63 18.16 -11.91
C GLU A 172 -0.24 17.63 -13.05
N LEU A 173 0.37 17.07 -14.11
CA LEU A 173 -0.36 16.39 -15.18
C LEU A 173 -1.16 15.18 -14.65
N GLN A 174 -0.55 14.30 -13.86
CA GLN A 174 -1.24 13.15 -13.28
C GLN A 174 -2.38 13.58 -12.34
N ARG A 175 -2.15 14.61 -11.51
CA ARG A 175 -3.18 15.20 -10.64
C ARG A 175 -4.35 15.78 -11.42
N ALA A 176 -4.06 16.51 -12.50
CA ALA A 176 -5.10 17.08 -13.36
C ALA A 176 -5.96 15.99 -14.00
N ARG A 177 -5.35 14.92 -14.52
CA ARG A 177 -6.06 13.74 -15.05
C ARG A 177 -6.92 13.06 -13.99
N PHE A 178 -6.37 12.83 -12.80
CA PHE A 178 -7.12 12.21 -11.70
C PHE A 178 -8.31 13.07 -11.24
N LEU A 179 -8.15 14.41 -11.24
CA LEU A 179 -9.24 15.32 -10.94
C LEU A 179 -10.34 15.29 -12.01
N GLN A 180 -9.99 15.13 -13.29
CA GLN A 180 -10.97 14.92 -14.37
C GLN A 180 -11.75 13.62 -14.15
N VAL A 181 -11.08 12.54 -13.74
CA VAL A 181 -11.74 11.28 -13.34
C VAL A 181 -12.73 11.52 -12.19
N ARG A 182 -12.30 12.15 -11.09
CA ARG A 182 -13.19 12.45 -9.95
C ARG A 182 -14.42 13.26 -10.39
N ARG A 183 -14.24 14.29 -11.22
CA ARG A 183 -15.36 15.09 -11.75
C ARG A 183 -16.33 14.27 -12.61
N ALA A 184 -15.81 13.33 -13.41
CA ALA A 184 -16.64 12.49 -14.27
C ALA A 184 -17.40 11.41 -13.50
N LEU A 185 -16.82 10.87 -12.42
CA LEU A 185 -17.43 9.82 -11.60
C LEU A 185 -18.34 10.39 -10.49
N GLY A 186 -18.14 11.65 -10.09
CA GLY A 186 -18.93 12.32 -9.05
C GLY A 186 -18.37 12.11 -7.64
N GLU A 187 -19.17 12.45 -6.64
CA GLU A 187 -18.85 12.20 -5.24
C GLU A 187 -19.43 10.84 -4.79
N GLY A 188 -18.92 10.26 -3.71
CA GLY A 188 -19.44 9.00 -3.14
C GLY A 188 -18.47 7.82 -3.17
N HIS A 189 -17.35 7.94 -3.87
CA HIS A 189 -16.25 6.97 -3.80
C HIS A 189 -15.11 7.49 -2.92
N PHE A 190 -14.36 6.56 -2.37
CA PHE A 190 -13.13 6.86 -1.64
C PHE A 190 -11.97 7.11 -2.63
N TYR A 191 -11.71 8.38 -2.92
CA TYR A 191 -10.62 8.79 -3.84
C TYR A 191 -9.28 8.86 -3.11
N HIS A 192 -8.26 8.17 -3.63
CA HIS A 192 -6.89 8.27 -3.13
C HIS A 192 -5.87 8.33 -4.26
N LEU A 193 -4.82 9.14 -4.13
CA LEU A 193 -3.82 9.31 -5.20
C LEU A 193 -2.41 9.23 -4.66
N GLU A 194 -2.11 10.04 -3.65
CA GLU A 194 -0.75 10.29 -3.21
C GLU A 194 -0.10 9.07 -2.57
N ASN A 195 1.15 8.86 -2.96
CA ASN A 195 2.08 8.00 -2.25
C ASN A 195 2.83 8.83 -1.18
N SER A 196 3.91 8.26 -0.63
CA SER A 196 4.70 8.88 0.45
C SER A 196 5.24 10.27 0.07
N LEU A 197 5.94 10.39 -1.07
CA LEU A 197 6.48 11.67 -1.53
C LEU A 197 5.36 12.61 -2.01
N GLY A 198 4.31 12.07 -2.63
CA GLY A 198 3.15 12.85 -3.04
C GLY A 198 2.53 13.63 -1.87
N LEU A 199 2.30 12.96 -0.74
CA LEU A 199 1.80 13.60 0.48
C LEU A 199 2.81 14.62 1.03
N LEU A 200 4.08 14.23 1.16
CA LEU A 200 5.10 15.05 1.80
C LEU A 200 5.39 16.34 1.03
N LEU A 201 5.37 16.30 -0.31
CA LEU A 201 5.66 17.46 -1.14
C LEU A 201 4.40 18.27 -1.45
N HIS A 202 3.29 17.60 -1.75
CA HIS A 202 2.16 18.24 -2.43
C HIS A 202 0.82 18.14 -1.67
N GLY A 203 0.82 17.53 -0.47
CA GLY A 203 -0.39 17.26 0.31
C GLY A 203 -1.35 16.27 -0.37
N GLY A 204 -2.39 15.83 0.32
CA GLY A 204 -3.37 14.89 -0.24
C GLY A 204 -4.59 14.74 0.66
N GLU A 205 -5.68 14.18 0.13
CA GLU A 205 -6.86 13.84 0.92
C GLU A 205 -6.70 12.45 1.55
N ASN A 206 -7.09 11.40 0.83
CA ASN A 206 -6.79 10.04 1.23
C ASN A 206 -5.52 9.55 0.54
N VAL A 207 -4.59 8.99 1.31
CA VAL A 207 -3.22 8.77 0.87
C VAL A 207 -2.71 7.38 1.27
N ARG A 208 -1.78 6.84 0.48
CA ARG A 208 -1.18 5.53 0.71
C ARG A 208 0.30 5.70 1.03
N VAL A 209 0.69 5.50 2.29
CA VAL A 209 2.06 5.75 2.75
C VAL A 209 2.82 4.45 2.98
N GLY A 210 3.96 4.31 2.31
CA GLY A 210 4.91 3.22 2.45
C GLY A 210 6.18 3.74 3.10
N LEU A 211 7.18 4.10 2.28
CA LEU A 211 8.51 4.56 2.74
C LEU A 211 8.48 5.63 3.84
N ALA A 212 7.53 6.59 3.79
CA ALA A 212 7.43 7.62 4.82
C ALA A 212 7.05 7.07 6.20
N LEU A 213 6.19 6.04 6.27
CA LEU A 213 5.76 5.42 7.52
C LEU A 213 6.96 4.86 8.30
N TYR A 214 7.93 4.31 7.58
CA TYR A 214 9.13 3.68 8.14
C TYR A 214 10.29 4.67 8.34
N GLY A 215 10.08 5.95 8.04
CA GLY A 215 11.08 7.01 8.18
C GLY A 215 12.21 6.94 7.17
N LEU A 216 11.93 6.42 5.97
CA LEU A 216 12.93 6.24 4.91
C LEU A 216 13.01 7.43 3.94
N ILE A 217 12.31 8.53 4.24
CA ILE A 217 12.37 9.76 3.43
C ILE A 217 12.99 10.87 4.29
N PRO A 218 14.22 11.33 3.97
CA PRO A 218 14.91 12.36 4.74
C PRO A 218 14.28 13.74 4.55
N GLY A 219 14.53 14.65 5.50
CA GLY A 219 14.16 16.07 5.37
C GLY A 219 12.74 16.44 5.82
N PHE A 220 11.94 15.48 6.29
CA PHE A 220 10.54 15.72 6.71
C PHE A 220 10.27 15.45 8.20
N GLY A 221 11.32 15.42 9.03
CA GLY A 221 11.18 15.14 10.47
C GLY A 221 10.76 13.70 10.81
N LEU A 222 10.81 12.79 9.82
CA LEU A 222 10.54 11.37 10.03
C LEU A 222 11.75 10.68 10.70
N ARG A 223 11.46 9.69 11.55
CA ARG A 223 12.45 8.90 12.26
C ARG A 223 12.57 7.50 11.65
N PRO A 224 13.78 7.03 11.26
CA PRO A 224 13.97 5.65 10.84
C PRO A 224 13.47 4.68 11.91
N ALA A 225 12.61 3.73 11.50
CA ALA A 225 11.99 2.78 12.42
C ALA A 225 12.77 1.46 12.55
N LEU A 226 13.81 1.22 11.76
CA LEU A 226 14.53 -0.06 11.74
C LEU A 226 16.03 0.11 12.00
N ARG A 227 16.58 -0.83 12.77
CA ARG A 227 18.01 -0.98 12.99
C ARG A 227 18.42 -2.44 12.80
N ILE A 228 19.55 -2.65 12.13
CA ILE A 228 20.19 -3.96 12.03
C ILE A 228 21.32 -4.00 13.06
N LEU A 229 21.27 -4.98 13.97
CA LEU A 229 22.19 -5.10 15.08
C LEU A 229 22.85 -6.48 15.07
N ALA A 230 24.12 -6.53 15.44
CA ALA A 230 24.88 -7.77 15.54
C ALA A 230 25.79 -7.75 16.77
N ARG A 231 26.07 -8.94 17.31
CA ARG A 231 26.95 -9.13 18.46
C ARG A 231 28.31 -9.64 17.97
N PRO A 232 29.43 -8.93 18.25
CA PRO A 232 30.76 -9.41 17.89
C PRO A 232 30.98 -10.82 18.44
N THR A 233 31.37 -11.75 17.57
CA THR A 233 31.69 -13.14 17.98
C THR A 233 33.18 -13.32 18.29
N LEU A 234 34.04 -12.56 17.61
CA LEU A 234 35.48 -12.64 17.76
C LEU A 234 36.08 -11.24 17.71
N VAL A 235 36.90 -10.92 18.71
CA VAL A 235 37.79 -9.77 18.69
C VAL A 235 39.20 -10.31 18.80
N LYS A 236 40.04 -9.99 17.81
CA LYS A 236 41.46 -10.40 17.80
C LYS A 236 42.35 -9.27 17.28
N ARG A 237 43.59 -9.25 17.77
CA ARG A 237 44.64 -8.36 17.27
C ARG A 237 45.39 -9.05 16.13
N LEU A 238 45.69 -8.30 15.08
CA LEU A 238 46.50 -8.75 13.95
C LEU A 238 47.86 -8.02 13.95
N ARG A 239 48.85 -8.64 13.33
CA ARG A 239 50.20 -8.11 13.14
C ARG A 239 50.35 -7.55 11.73
N PRO A 240 51.31 -6.63 11.50
CA PRO A 240 51.69 -6.24 10.15
C PRO A 240 52.04 -7.48 9.30
N GLY A 241 51.41 -7.60 8.14
CA GLY A 241 51.58 -8.75 7.23
C GLY A 241 50.52 -9.85 7.35
N ASP A 242 49.66 -9.84 8.38
CA ASP A 242 48.54 -10.77 8.49
C ASP A 242 47.49 -10.51 7.40
N ARG A 243 46.87 -11.59 6.90
CA ARG A 243 45.78 -11.54 5.90
C ARG A 243 44.42 -11.86 6.52
N VAL A 244 43.34 -11.29 5.97
CA VAL A 244 41.95 -11.45 6.46
C VAL A 244 41.01 -11.69 5.30
N GLY A 245 40.06 -12.61 5.47
CA GLY A 245 39.04 -12.90 4.48
C GLY A 245 39.44 -14.01 3.51
N TYR A 246 38.61 -14.23 2.51
CA TYR A 246 38.92 -15.12 1.40
C TYR A 246 39.66 -14.33 0.31
N GLY A 247 40.71 -14.94 -0.28
CA GLY A 247 41.55 -14.32 -1.32
C GLY A 247 42.59 -13.36 -0.78
#